data_AF-A0A7C7L5M6-F1
#
_entry.id   AF-A0A7C7L5M6-F1
#
_cell.length_a   1.000
_cell.length_b   1.000
_cell.length_c   1.000
_cell.angle_alpha   90.00
_cell.angle_beta   90.00
_cell.angle_gamma   90.00
#
_symmetry.space_group_name_H-M   'P 1'
#
loop_
_entity.id
_entity.type
_entity.pdbx_description
1 polymer ?
#
loop_
_entity_poly.entity_id
_entity_poly.type
_entity_poly.pdbx_seq_one_letter_code
_entity_poly.pdbx_strand_id
1 'polypeptide(L)' 'MTLSSDHDKPLSLSTDAGEITVDFVQGKLDYRRKFGGGKKQALSKAVGLHKSKQSLRVFDATAGLGRDSFVLACL' A
#
# COMPACT_ATOMS: atom_id res chain seq x y z
N MET A 1 -25.02 -19.00 43.68
CA MET A 1 -25.38 -17.71 43.05
C MET A 1 -24.24 -17.37 42.11
N THR A 2 -24.47 -17.60 40.82
CA THR A 2 -23.46 -17.69 39.76
C THR A 2 -22.88 -16.31 39.42
N LEU A 3 -21.57 -16.15 39.58
CA LEU A 3 -20.79 -15.07 38.98
C LEU A 3 -20.33 -15.54 37.59
N SER A 4 -21.10 -15.26 36.54
CA SER A 4 -20.65 -15.43 35.16
C SER A 4 -19.95 -14.15 34.72
N SER A 5 -18.63 -14.21 34.56
CA SER A 5 -17.82 -13.13 34.00
C SER A 5 -17.99 -13.06 32.49
N ASP A 6 -18.68 -12.02 32.00
CA ASP A 6 -18.82 -11.71 30.56
C ASP A 6 -17.50 -11.27 29.88
N HIS A 7 -16.37 -11.33 30.59
CA HIS A 7 -15.06 -10.85 30.12
C HIS A 7 -14.20 -11.90 29.40
N ASP A 8 -14.60 -13.17 29.38
CA ASP A 8 -13.83 -14.27 28.78
C ASP A 8 -14.36 -14.73 27.41
N LYS A 9 -15.02 -13.84 26.67
CA LYS A 9 -15.41 -14.17 25.29
C LYS A 9 -14.24 -13.88 24.35
N PRO A 10 -13.59 -14.89 23.74
CA PRO A 10 -12.53 -14.64 22.79
C PRO A 10 -13.09 -13.84 21.61
N LEU A 11 -12.39 -12.78 21.20
CA LEU A 11 -12.70 -12.08 19.94
C LEU A 11 -12.63 -13.13 18.83
N SER A 12 -13.79 -13.51 18.28
CA SER A 12 -13.83 -14.34 17.09
C SER A 12 -13.34 -13.48 15.92
N LEU A 13 -12.10 -13.70 15.47
CA LEU A 13 -11.68 -13.22 14.17
C LEU A 13 -12.58 -13.89 13.12
N SER A 14 -13.48 -13.10 12.53
CA SER A 14 -14.20 -13.53 11.33
C SER A 14 -13.16 -13.95 10.29
N THR A 15 -13.21 -15.20 9.87
CA THR A 15 -12.34 -15.77 8.82
C THR A 15 -12.63 -15.23 7.42
N ASP A 16 -13.54 -14.26 7.29
CA ASP A 16 -14.00 -13.69 6.01
C ASP A 16 -13.06 -12.62 5.44
N ALA A 17 -11.77 -12.68 5.79
CA ALA A 17 -10.76 -11.92 5.07
C ALA A 17 -10.58 -12.58 3.70
N GLY A 18 -11.31 -12.09 2.70
CA GLY A 18 -11.22 -12.57 1.32
C GLY A 18 -9.79 -12.57 0.77
N GLU A 19 -9.60 -13.25 -0.36
CA GLU A 19 -8.28 -13.43 -0.97
C GLU A 19 -7.60 -12.08 -1.27
N ILE A 20 -6.32 -11.96 -0.89
CA ILE A 20 -5.50 -10.79 -1.16
C ILE A 20 -4.59 -11.10 -2.33
N THR A 21 -4.82 -10.41 -3.45
CA THR A 21 -4.00 -10.53 -4.65
C THR A 21 -3.39 -9.18 -5.03
N VAL A 22 -2.20 -9.23 -5.64
CA VAL A 22 -1.53 -8.03 -6.16
C VAL A 22 -1.80 -7.94 -7.67
N ASP A 23 -2.46 -6.86 -8.09
CA ASP A 23 -2.75 -6.57 -9.49
C ASP A 23 -2.18 -5.18 -9.86
N PHE A 24 -1.16 -5.19 -10.71
CA PHE A 24 -0.51 -3.98 -11.22
C PHE A 24 -1.13 -3.46 -12.53
N VAL A 25 -2.03 -4.23 -13.14
CA VAL A 25 -2.59 -3.95 -14.47
C VAL A 25 -3.89 -3.15 -14.35
N GLN A 26 -4.72 -3.47 -13.36
CA GLN A 26 -6.06 -2.90 -13.20
C GLN A 26 -6.38 -2.55 -11.74
N GLY A 27 -7.60 -2.09 -11.49
CA GLY A 27 -8.09 -1.79 -10.15
C GLY A 27 -7.39 -0.61 -9.48
N LYS A 28 -7.12 -0.74 -8.17
CA LYS A 28 -6.68 0.37 -7.31
C LYS A 28 -5.29 0.90 -7.70
N LEU A 29 -4.38 0.03 -8.14
CA LEU A 29 -3.02 0.45 -8.51
C LEU A 29 -3.01 1.17 -9.87
N ASP A 30 -3.77 0.69 -10.85
CA ASP A 30 -3.94 1.40 -12.13
C ASP A 30 -4.62 2.77 -11.94
N TYR A 31 -5.67 2.83 -11.12
CA TYR A 31 -6.31 4.11 -10.78
C TYR A 31 -5.32 5.07 -10.10
N ARG A 32 -4.54 4.60 -9.10
CA ARG A 32 -3.54 5.43 -8.41
C ARG A 32 -2.44 5.91 -9.36
N ARG A 33 -2.01 5.09 -10.32
CA ARG A 33 -1.05 5.50 -11.35
C ARG A 33 -1.61 6.63 -12.22
N LYS A 34 -2.86 6.50 -12.68
CA LYS A 34 -3.51 7.48 -13.60
C LYS A 34 -3.89 8.79 -12.90
N PHE A 35 -4.42 8.71 -11.68
CA PHE A 35 -5.06 9.86 -11.02
C PHE A 35 -4.47 10.21 -9.63
N GLY A 36 -3.49 9.46 -9.13
CA GLY A 36 -2.87 9.69 -7.82
C GLY A 36 -1.89 10.87 -7.75
N GLY A 37 -1.88 11.73 -8.76
CA GLY A 37 -1.05 12.95 -8.80
C GLY A 37 0.32 12.79 -9.45
N GLY A 38 0.69 11.59 -9.91
CA GLY A 38 1.92 11.34 -10.68
C GLY A 38 3.17 11.90 -9.99
N LYS A 39 3.97 12.69 -10.71
CA LYS A 39 5.16 13.32 -10.12
C LYS A 39 4.83 14.33 -9.02
N LYS A 40 3.61 14.85 -8.86
CA LYS A 40 3.30 15.88 -7.84
C LYS A 40 2.90 15.31 -6.47
N GLN A 41 2.78 13.99 -6.34
CA GLN A 41 2.41 13.34 -5.08
C GLN A 41 3.51 13.44 -4.00
N ALA A 42 3.20 13.06 -2.76
CA ALA A 42 4.17 13.11 -1.66
C ALA A 42 5.36 12.16 -1.87
N LEU A 43 5.09 10.94 -2.35
CA LEU A 43 6.10 9.90 -2.55
C LEU A 43 7.21 10.34 -3.53
N SER A 44 6.85 10.91 -4.67
CA SER A 44 7.80 11.40 -5.68
C SER A 44 8.64 12.59 -5.18
N LYS A 45 8.06 13.46 -4.35
CA LYS A 45 8.78 14.56 -3.70
C LYS A 45 9.76 14.03 -2.67
N ALA A 46 9.35 13.03 -1.87
CA ALA A 46 10.16 12.43 -0.83
C ALA A 46 11.42 11.75 -1.38
N VAL A 47 11.29 10.97 -2.47
CA VAL A 47 12.45 10.32 -3.11
C VAL A 47 13.34 11.30 -3.90
N GLY A 48 12.97 12.59 -3.97
CA GLY A 48 13.77 13.61 -4.62
C GLY A 48 13.67 13.62 -6.15
N LEU A 49 12.60 13.06 -6.73
CA LEU A 49 12.42 12.96 -8.19
C LEU A 49 12.52 14.31 -8.93
N HIS A 50 12.16 15.41 -8.26
CA HIS A 50 12.22 16.77 -8.84
C HIS A 50 13.57 17.47 -8.68
N LYS A 51 14.48 16.90 -7.87
CA LYS A 51 15.80 17.50 -7.59
C LYS A 51 16.88 16.97 -8.53
N SER A 52 16.62 15.85 -9.19
CA SER A 52 17.54 15.19 -10.10
C SER A 52 17.14 15.44 -11.55
N LYS A 53 18.13 15.75 -12.41
CA LYS A 53 17.95 15.74 -13.88
C LYS A 53 18.03 14.33 -14.48
N GLN A 54 18.55 13.35 -13.71
CA GLN A 54 18.73 11.96 -14.12
C GLN A 54 17.65 11.06 -13.49
N SER A 55 17.35 9.94 -14.16
CA SER A 55 16.44 8.94 -13.62
C SER A 55 16.99 8.33 -12.33
N LEU A 56 16.14 8.20 -11.31
CA LEU A 56 16.52 7.64 -10.02
C LEU A 56 16.48 6.12 -10.08
N ARG A 57 17.51 5.48 -9.53
CA ARG A 57 17.45 4.05 -9.19
C ARG A 57 17.01 3.94 -7.73
N VAL A 58 15.89 3.28 -7.50
CA VAL A 58 15.29 3.13 -6.17
C VAL A 58 15.38 1.67 -5.74
N PHE A 59 15.81 1.46 -4.50
CA PHE A 59 15.76 0.16 -3.83
C PHE A 59 14.72 0.23 -2.72
N ASP A 60 13.63 -0.54 -2.85
CA ASP A 60 12.60 -0.66 -1.81
C ASP A 60 12.91 -1.85 -0.92
N ALA A 61 13.52 -1.57 0.24
CA ALA A 61 13.90 -2.59 1.21
C ALA A 61 12.68 -3.24 1.91
N THR A 62 11.47 -2.72 1.69
CA THR A 62 10.27 -3.05 2.46
C THR A 62 9.02 -3.13 1.57
N ALA A 63 9.16 -3.65 0.35
CA ALA A 63 8.15 -3.51 -0.70
C ALA A 63 6.73 -3.93 -0.30
N GLY A 64 6.58 -4.95 0.56
CA GLY A 64 5.27 -5.49 0.93
C GLY A 64 4.48 -5.89 -0.34
N LEU A 65 3.27 -5.34 -0.50
CA LEU A 65 2.45 -5.53 -1.72
C LEU A 65 2.92 -4.70 -2.94
N GLY A 66 4.07 -4.04 -2.86
CA GLY A 66 4.69 -3.32 -3.98
C GLY A 66 3.98 -2.03 -4.41
N ARG A 67 3.05 -1.49 -3.61
CA ARG A 67 2.18 -0.37 -4.02
C ARG A 67 2.95 0.93 -4.29
N ASP A 68 3.92 1.26 -3.44
CA ASP A 68 4.74 2.46 -3.63
C ASP A 68 5.86 2.24 -4.64
N SER A 69 6.49 1.06 -4.62
CA SER A 69 7.41 0.60 -5.68
C SER A 69 6.81 0.72 -7.08
N PHE A 70 5.60 0.19 -7.29
CA PHE A 70 4.91 0.27 -8.58
C PHE A 70 4.63 1.70 -9.00
N VAL A 71 4.16 2.53 -8.07
CA VAL A 71 3.91 3.93 -8.37
C VAL A 71 5.19 4.63 -8.77
N LEU A 72 6.30 4.46 -8.02
CA LEU A 72 7.60 5.04 -8.36
C LEU A 72 8.12 4.58 -9.72
N ALA A 73 7.96 3.30 -10.06
CA ALA A 73 8.35 2.77 -11.36
C ALA A 73 7.56 3.37 -12.54
N CYS A 74 6.37 3.93 -12.29
CA CYS A 74 5.51 4.54 -13.31
C CYS A 74 5.74 6.06 -13.51
N LEU A 75 6.61 6.70 -12.73
CA LEU A 75 6.77 8.17 -12.72
C LEU A 75 7.77 8.69 -13.75
#